data_AF-A0ABD1RCD2-F1
#
_entry.id   AF-A0ABD1RCD2-F1
#
_cell.length_a   1.000
_cell.length_b   1.000
_cell.length_c   1.000
_cell.angle_alpha   90.00
_cell.angle_beta   90.00
_cell.angle_gamma   90.00
#
_symmetry.space_group_name_H-M   'P 1'
#
loop_
_entity.id
_entity.type
_entity.pdbx_description
1 polymer ?
#
loop_
_entity_poly.entity_id
_entity_poly.type
_entity_poly.pdbx_seq_one_letter_code
_entity_poly.pdbx_strand_id
1 'polypeptide(L)'
;MNGKLYALDCRDGCKLRVYNEATNSWNRFIDSKLHLGNSRALEAAALVHLNDKLCIIRNNMSISMVDVSNPDKRVESNPHVWENIASKGHLRSLFTNLWSSIAGRSGLKSHIVHCQVLQV
;
A
#
# COMPACT_ATOMS: atom_id res chain seq x y z
N MET A 1 5.86 -9.42 -0.70
CA MET A 1 7.04 -8.59 -0.36
C MET A 1 7.74 -9.29 0.80
N ASN A 2 9.06 -9.51 0.76
CA ASN A 2 9.80 -10.26 1.81
C ASN A 2 9.20 -11.65 2.16
N GLY A 3 8.56 -12.31 1.19
CA GLY A 3 7.83 -13.58 1.40
C GLY A 3 6.57 -13.49 2.26
N LYS A 4 6.20 -12.30 2.78
CA LYS A 4 5.03 -12.11 3.65
C LYS A 4 3.82 -11.58 2.90
N LEU A 5 2.64 -11.90 3.42
CA LEU A 5 1.35 -11.39 2.98
C LEU A 5 0.91 -10.23 3.89
N TYR A 6 0.49 -9.14 3.27
CA TYR A 6 0.02 -7.94 3.94
C TYR A 6 -1.40 -7.62 3.49
N ALA A 7 -2.20 -7.09 4.40
CA ALA A 7 -3.55 -6.63 4.11
C ALA A 7 -3.86 -5.34 4.87
N LEU A 8 -4.90 -4.64 4.42
CA LEU A 8 -5.46 -3.50 5.12
C LEU A 8 -6.19 -3.95 6.40
N ASP A 9 -5.97 -3.21 7.48
CA ASP A 9 -6.73 -3.31 8.74
C ASP A 9 -7.63 -2.06 8.94
N CYS A 10 -7.50 -1.04 8.08
CA CYS A 10 -8.40 0.10 7.99
C CYS A 10 -8.68 0.47 6.52
N ARG A 11 -9.88 1.00 6.23
CA ARG A 11 -10.33 1.29 4.85
C ARG A 11 -9.51 2.35 4.14
N ASP A 12 -9.08 3.38 4.86
CA ASP A 12 -8.21 4.43 4.31
C ASP A 12 -6.73 3.99 4.20
N GLY A 13 -6.46 2.75 4.60
CA GLY A 13 -5.14 2.18 4.70
C GLY A 13 -4.24 2.93 5.67
N CYS A 14 -4.74 3.42 6.81
CA CYS A 14 -3.88 3.90 7.91
C CYS A 14 -3.34 2.75 8.78
N LYS A 15 -3.91 1.54 8.66
CA LYS A 15 -3.51 0.34 9.41
C LYS A 15 -3.28 -0.84 8.50
N LEU A 16 -2.24 -1.60 8.80
CA LEU A 16 -1.85 -2.81 8.09
C LEU A 16 -1.76 -3.99 9.05
N ARG A 17 -2.11 -5.16 8.53
CA ARG A 17 -1.94 -6.45 9.18
C ARG A 17 -1.09 -7.37 8.32
N VAL A 18 -0.37 -8.27 8.97
CA VAL A 18 0.51 -9.25 8.33
C VAL A 18 0.00 -10.65 8.63
N TYR A 19 0.06 -11.53 7.64
CA TYR A 19 -0.29 -12.93 7.85
C TYR A 19 0.84 -13.65 8.60
N ASN A 20 0.48 -14.37 9.65
CA ASN A 20 1.38 -15.27 10.36
C ASN A 20 1.05 -16.71 9.98
N GLU A 21 1.95 -17.33 9.23
CA GLU A 21 1.81 -18.72 8.78
C GLU A 21 1.89 -19.72 9.93
N ALA A 22 2.69 -19.45 10.96
CA ALA A 22 2.86 -20.36 12.10
C ALA A 22 1.59 -20.49 12.94
N THR A 23 0.81 -19.40 13.06
CA THR A 23 -0.46 -19.38 13.79
C THR A 23 -1.66 -19.41 12.85
N ASN A 24 -1.44 -19.47 11.53
CA ASN A 24 -2.46 -19.42 10.49
C ASN A 24 -3.47 -18.25 10.70
N SER A 25 -2.97 -17.08 11.10
CA SER A 25 -3.80 -15.95 11.53
C SER A 25 -3.27 -14.59 11.04
N TRP A 26 -4.15 -13.61 10.97
CA TRP A 26 -3.77 -12.21 10.69
C TRP A 26 -3.41 -11.49 11.99
N ASN A 27 -2.22 -10.89 12.02
CA ASN A 27 -1.74 -10.12 13.16
C ASN A 27 -1.65 -8.63 12.79
N ARG A 28 -2.02 -7.76 13.73
CA ARG A 28 -1.77 -6.32 13.59
C ARG A 28 -0.28 -6.08 13.38
N PHE A 29 0.06 -5.22 12.42
CA PHE A 29 1.44 -5.00 12.03
C PHE A 29 1.88 -3.55 12.23
N ILE A 30 1.25 -2.61 11.53
CA ILE A 30 1.61 -1.19 11.57
C ILE A 30 0.34 -0.33 11.60
N ASP A 31 0.37 0.76 12.37
CA ASP A 31 -0.70 1.74 12.49
C ASP A 31 -0.08 3.14 12.38
N SER A 32 -0.47 3.92 11.37
CA SER A 32 0.02 5.29 11.18
C SER A 32 -0.43 6.23 12.29
N LYS A 33 -1.46 5.85 13.08
CA LYS A 33 -2.21 6.68 14.02
C LYS A 33 -2.91 7.89 13.39
N LEU A 34 -2.78 8.06 12.08
CA LEU A 34 -3.38 9.15 11.31
C LEU A 34 -4.43 8.58 10.37
N HIS A 35 -5.66 8.48 10.89
CA HIS A 35 -6.82 8.16 10.07
C HIS A 35 -7.19 9.38 9.23
N LEU A 36 -7.21 9.22 7.92
CA LEU A 36 -7.51 10.28 6.97
C LEU A 36 -9.01 10.54 6.85
N GLY A 37 -9.83 9.52 7.12
CA GLY A 37 -11.28 9.63 7.14
C GLY A 37 -12.00 8.45 6.48
N ASN A 38 -13.33 8.51 6.48
CA ASN A 38 -14.20 7.42 6.01
C ASN A 38 -14.85 7.69 4.65
N SER A 39 -14.45 8.75 3.93
CA SER A 39 -15.03 9.06 2.62
C SER A 39 -14.52 8.06 1.58
N ARG A 40 -15.37 7.73 0.59
CA ARG A 40 -14.98 6.86 -0.53
C ARG A 40 -13.73 7.36 -1.24
N ALA A 41 -13.53 8.66 -1.32
CA ALA A 41 -12.34 9.27 -1.90
C ALA A 41 -11.04 8.86 -1.19
N LEU A 42 -11.09 8.59 0.11
CA LEU A 42 -9.93 8.21 0.92
C LEU A 42 -9.78 6.69 1.10
N GLU A 43 -10.72 5.88 0.60
CA GLU A 43 -10.58 4.43 0.66
C GLU A 43 -9.38 3.98 -0.19
N ALA A 44 -8.59 3.07 0.38
CA ALA A 44 -7.46 2.44 -0.29
C ALA A 44 -7.99 1.52 -1.40
N ALA A 45 -7.65 1.88 -2.64
CA ALA A 45 -8.02 1.17 -3.86
C ALA A 45 -7.00 0.08 -4.20
N ALA A 46 -5.73 0.26 -3.84
CA ALA A 46 -4.68 -0.71 -4.13
C ALA A 46 -3.54 -0.70 -3.11
N LEU A 47 -2.97 -1.89 -2.91
CA LEU A 47 -1.68 -2.10 -2.27
C LEU A 47 -0.68 -2.55 -3.34
N VAL A 48 0.39 -1.79 -3.56
CA VAL A 48 1.41 -2.12 -4.56
C VAL A 48 2.80 -2.11 -3.94
N HIS A 49 3.67 -2.99 -4.42
CA HIS A 49 5.06 -3.01 -4.01
C HIS A 49 5.88 -2.08 -4.90
N LEU A 50 6.63 -1.14 -4.31
CA LEU A 50 7.50 -0.21 -5.04
C LEU A 50 8.75 0.12 -4.22
N ASN A 51 9.94 -0.09 -4.80
CA ASN A 51 11.24 0.27 -4.22
C ASN A 51 11.40 -0.16 -2.75
N ASP A 52 11.12 -1.44 -2.46
CA ASP A 52 11.21 -2.01 -1.11
C ASP A 52 10.30 -1.36 -0.05
N LYS A 53 9.27 -0.63 -0.51
CA LYS A 53 8.16 -0.14 0.33
C LYS A 53 6.82 -0.66 -0.17
N LEU A 54 5.85 -0.72 0.73
CA LEU A 54 4.46 -0.97 0.41
C LEU A 54 3.75 0.36 0.18
N CYS A 55 3.23 0.57 -1.01
CA CYS A 55 2.46 1.75 -1.40
C CYS A 55 0.96 1.49 -1.24
N ILE A 56 0.27 2.46 -0.68
CA ILE A 56 -1.18 2.48 -0.48
C ILE A 56 -1.72 3.58 -1.37
N ILE A 57 -2.50 3.20 -2.38
CA ILE A 57 -3.12 4.12 -3.34
C ILE A 57 -4.59 4.22 -3.01
N ARG A 58 -5.10 5.45 -2.89
CA ARG A 58 -6.51 5.73 -2.56
C ARG A 58 -7.29 6.18 -3.79
N ASN A 59 -8.62 6.18 -3.71
CA ASN A 59 -9.51 6.60 -4.80
C ASN A 59 -9.28 8.06 -5.24
N ASN A 60 -8.86 8.94 -4.34
CA ASN A 60 -8.47 10.32 -4.65
C ASN A 60 -7.03 10.43 -5.20
N MET A 61 -6.40 9.31 -5.55
CA MET A 61 -5.04 9.21 -6.08
C MET A 61 -3.93 9.64 -5.12
N SER A 62 -4.25 9.91 -3.84
CA SER A 62 -3.20 10.10 -2.84
C SER A 62 -2.48 8.79 -2.56
N ILE A 63 -1.16 8.89 -2.32
CA ILE A 63 -0.29 7.75 -2.08
C ILE A 63 0.41 7.90 -0.73
N SER A 64 0.37 6.85 0.07
CA SER A 64 1.23 6.71 1.24
C SER A 64 2.19 5.53 1.04
N MET A 65 3.44 5.68 1.44
CA MET A 65 4.45 4.62 1.39
C MET A 65 4.83 4.18 2.79
N VAL A 66 4.92 2.87 2.99
CA VAL A 66 5.24 2.24 4.27
C VAL A 66 6.46 1.34 4.08
N ASP A 67 7.51 1.59 4.85
CA ASP A 67 8.65 0.68 4.94
C ASP A 67 8.27 -0.54 5.78
N VAL A 68 8.22 -1.72 5.16
CA VAL A 68 7.89 -3.01 5.80
C VAL A 68 9.10 -3.94 5.91
N SER A 69 10.30 -3.46 5.57
CA SER A 69 11.55 -4.24 5.60
C SER A 69 12.00 -4.55 7.02
N ASN A 70 11.69 -3.69 7.98
CA ASN A 70 12.07 -3.86 9.38
C ASN A 70 10.83 -4.06 10.28
N PRO A 71 10.41 -5.30 10.55
CA PRO A 71 9.24 -5.61 11.37
C PRO A 71 9.42 -5.34 12.88
N ASP A 72 10.66 -5.17 13.35
CA ASP A 72 10.98 -4.84 14.74
C ASP A 72 10.74 -3.36 15.04
N LYS A 73 10.64 -2.54 13.99
CA LYS A 73 9.99 -1.23 14.06
C LYS A 73 8.47 -1.43 14.16
N ARG A 74 8.00 -2.14 15.21
CA ARG A 74 6.61 -2.16 15.66
C ARG A 74 6.28 -0.76 16.15
N VAL A 75 6.09 0.12 15.20
CA VAL A 75 6.06 1.54 15.44
C VAL A 75 4.66 1.88 15.90
N GLU A 76 4.49 1.89 17.21
CA GLU A 76 3.35 2.56 17.83
C GLU A 76 3.50 4.10 17.80
N SER A 77 4.64 4.66 17.36
CA SER A 77 4.87 6.12 17.41
C SER A 77 6.07 6.66 16.58
N ASN A 78 6.14 6.40 15.27
CA ASN A 78 7.22 6.93 14.41
C ASN A 78 6.64 7.34 13.05
N PRO A 79 6.29 8.63 12.89
CA PRO A 79 5.75 9.15 11.63
C PRO A 79 6.72 9.03 10.45
N HIS A 80 8.02 8.76 10.68
CA HIS A 80 8.99 8.53 9.60
C HIS A 80 8.81 7.21 8.84
N VAL A 81 7.98 6.29 9.35
CA VAL A 81 7.65 5.02 8.64
C VAL A 81 6.62 5.25 7.52
N TRP A 82 5.86 6.35 7.61
CA TRP A 82 4.80 6.70 6.68
C TRP A 82 5.16 7.96 5.92
N GLU A 83 5.62 7.79 4.68
CA GLU A 83 5.80 8.91 3.77
C GLU A 83 4.47 9.18 3.07
N ASN A 84 3.78 10.25 3.48
CA ASN A 84 2.59 10.72 2.79
C ASN A 84 3.04 11.58 1.61
N ILE A 85 2.97 11.05 0.38
CA ILE A 85 3.36 11.79 -0.81
C ILE A 85 2.16 12.64 -1.24
N ALA A 86 1.95 13.73 -0.53
CA ALA A 86 1.05 14.79 -0.94
C ALA A 86 1.84 15.83 -1.76
N SER A 87 1.49 15.96 -3.04
CA SER A 87 1.46 17.27 -3.71
C SER A 87 2.77 17.96 -4.15
N LYS A 88 3.87 17.25 -4.45
CA LYS A 88 5.05 17.92 -5.06
C LYS A 88 5.72 17.07 -6.13
N GLY A 89 5.44 17.34 -7.41
CA GLY A 89 6.21 17.01 -8.63
C GLY A 89 6.61 15.55 -8.91
N HIS A 90 7.15 14.86 -7.90
CA HIS A 90 7.58 13.48 -7.86
C HIS A 90 6.46 12.47 -8.15
N LEU A 91 5.19 12.82 -7.86
CA LEU A 91 4.03 12.01 -8.17
C LEU A 91 3.91 11.67 -9.65
N ARG A 92 4.20 12.61 -10.57
CA ARG A 92 4.14 12.33 -12.01
C ARG A 92 5.12 11.24 -12.41
N SER A 93 6.37 11.29 -11.93
CA SER A 93 7.36 10.26 -12.19
C SER A 93 6.95 8.92 -11.59
N LEU A 94 6.46 8.90 -10.34
CA LEU A 94 5.99 7.67 -9.69
C LEU A 94 4.78 7.06 -10.42
N PHE A 95 3.81 7.86 -10.84
CA PHE A 95 2.68 7.39 -11.65
C PHE A 95 3.13 6.93 -13.03
N THR A 96 4.02 7.65 -13.71
CA THR A 96 4.58 7.22 -14.99
C THR A 96 5.32 5.90 -14.86
N ASN A 97 6.09 5.68 -13.78
CA ASN A 97 6.81 4.44 -13.53
C ASN A 97 5.90 3.29 -13.08
N LEU A 98 4.88 3.57 -12.26
CA LEU A 98 3.88 2.59 -11.85
C LEU A 98 3.04 2.16 -13.06
N TRP A 99 2.57 3.12 -13.85
CA TRP A 99 1.77 2.85 -15.03
C TRP A 99 2.59 2.24 -16.16
N SER A 100 3.87 2.58 -16.32
CA SER A 100 4.75 1.90 -17.28
C SER A 100 5.02 0.45 -16.88
N SER A 101 5.15 0.17 -15.58
CA SER A 101 5.27 -1.19 -15.04
C SER A 101 4.00 -2.02 -15.28
N ILE A 102 2.81 -1.39 -15.22
CA ILE A 102 1.52 -2.02 -15.50
C ILE A 102 1.26 -2.14 -17.02
N ALA A 103 1.64 -1.15 -17.81
CA ALA A 103 1.25 -0.98 -19.21
C ALA A 103 2.22 -1.60 -20.23
N GLY A 104 3.44 -2.02 -19.86
CA GLY A 104 4.28 -2.69 -20.85
C GLY A 104 5.70 -3.07 -20.41
N ARG A 105 5.88 -4.35 -20.05
CA ARG A 105 6.94 -5.21 -20.58
C ARG A 105 6.64 -6.69 -20.28
N SER A 106 6.31 -7.41 -21.33
CA SER A 106 6.16 -8.87 -21.43
C SER A 106 7.43 -9.62 -21.02
N GLY A 107 7.60 -9.95 -19.74
CA GLY A 107 8.71 -10.80 -19.30
C GLY A 107 8.62 -11.36 -17.87
N LEU A 108 7.95 -10.68 -16.96
CA LEU A 108 7.66 -11.19 -15.61
C LEU A 108 6.16 -11.39 -15.47
N LYS A 109 5.75 -12.60 -15.10
CA LYS A 109 4.35 -12.97 -14.80
C LYS A 109 3.85 -12.21 -13.56
N SER A 110 3.57 -10.92 -13.70
CA SER A 110 2.67 -10.21 -12.79
C SER A 110 1.25 -10.64 -13.13
N HIS A 111 0.80 -11.73 -12.51
CA HIS A 111 -0.60 -12.13 -12.56
C HIS A 111 -1.42 -11.03 -11.88
N ILE A 112 -2.07 -10.17 -12.67
CA ILE A 112 -3.16 -9.34 -12.16
C ILE A 112 -4.31 -10.30 -11.83
N VAL A 113 -4.44 -10.68 -10.56
CA VAL A 113 -5.39 -11.71 -10.11
C VAL A 113 -6.83 -11.16 -9.99
N HIS A 114 -7.04 -9.87 -10.27
CA HIS A 114 -8.38 -9.29 -10.19
C HIS A 114 -8.51 -8.03 -11.06
N CYS A 115 -9.44 -8.07 -12.02
CA CYS A 115 -9.91 -6.90 -12.77
C CYS A 115 -11.36 -6.67 -12.35
N GLN A 116 -11.65 -5.55 -11.70
CA GLN A 116 -13.01 -5.24 -11.26
C GLN A 116 -13.63 -4.29 -12.29
N VAL A 117 -14.68 -4.74 -12.97
CA VAL A 117 -15.47 -3.91 -13.89
C VAL A 117 -16.25 -2.91 -13.05
N LEU A 118 -16.01 -1.61 -13.29
CA LEU A 118 -16.89 -0.54 -12.82
C LEU A 118 -18.06 -0.46 -13.79
N GLN A 119 -19.24 -0.92 -13.36
CA GLN A 119 -20.49 -0.54 -14.03
C GLN A 119 -20.91 0.86 -13.59
N VAL A 120 -21.46 1.60 -14.57
CA VAL A 120 -21.99 2.96 -14.45
C VAL A 120 -23.36 2.93 -13.81
#